data_AF-A0A8T5QNA3-F1
#
_entry.id   AF-A0A8T5QNA3-F1
#
_cell.length_a   1.000
_cell.length_b   1.000
_cell.length_c   1.000
_cell.angle_alpha   90.00
_cell.angle_beta   90.00
_cell.angle_gamma   90.00
#
_symmetry.space_group_name_H-M   'P 1'
#
loop_
_entity.id
_entity.type
_entity.pdbx_description
1 polymer ?
#
loop_
_entity_poly.entity_id
_entity_poly.type
_entity_poly.pdbx_seq_one_letter_code
_entity_poly.pdbx_strand_id
1 'polypeptide(L)'
;MIYEVKVLDVEKVTEDISLIKVEKPEGFNFIPGQHIMIRIGEDSRPFTIASSSDDQEVEFLVKGVGTFSNKLSELKKDDSIVLLEPFGEMFNFDKYSDSDLAFVAGGSGITPFMSILRYVKNNNLKNKIDLFYFNKSFIPYESELRELNKLDNINIELCLTRPSSSWTGKTGYLTKELIQKANPKSRTWFICGPSKMIDSTIKLLEDEQVNPDNVKYEGWSMSSKEKTKMEKNKLYKCEICGNVAQMVEGKPIPLMCCGQEMQEMPEKTEEEGNEKHKPVMEINGNEVTVKVGSVLHPMEDAHYIEMIQVFQGNKIVAMKQLLPGEEPVAKFVLDDIEGLTAKAFCNIHGFWKN
;
A
#
# COMPACT_ATOMS: atom_id res chain seq x y z
N MET A 1 -12.12 -11.86 -15.65
CA MET A 1 -11.86 -12.27 -17.06
C MET A 1 -10.36 -12.35 -17.30
N ILE A 2 -9.90 -13.14 -18.29
CA ILE A 2 -8.47 -13.32 -18.61
C ILE A 2 -8.29 -13.15 -20.12
N TYR A 3 -7.34 -12.31 -20.52
CA TYR A 3 -7.06 -11.98 -21.91
C TYR A 3 -5.57 -12.20 -22.20
N GLU A 4 -5.26 -13.00 -23.21
CA GLU A 4 -3.91 -13.05 -23.78
C GLU A 4 -3.80 -11.97 -24.86
N VAL A 5 -2.76 -11.14 -24.78
CA VAL A 5 -2.55 -10.01 -25.69
C VAL A 5 -1.12 -9.96 -26.18
N LYS A 6 -0.89 -9.38 -27.36
CA LYS A 6 0.44 -9.11 -27.89
C LYS A 6 0.98 -7.76 -27.45
N VAL A 7 2.28 -7.74 -27.19
CA VAL A 7 3.05 -6.51 -27.06
C VAL A 7 3.19 -5.87 -28.43
N LEU A 8 2.74 -4.62 -28.54
CA LEU A 8 2.80 -3.83 -29.77
C LEU A 8 4.10 -3.04 -29.86
N ASP A 9 4.52 -2.45 -28.74
CA ASP A 9 5.73 -1.65 -28.65
C ASP A 9 6.29 -1.59 -27.22
N VAL A 10 7.61 -1.46 -27.12
CA VAL A 10 8.35 -1.23 -25.88
C VAL A 10 9.37 -0.13 -26.11
N GLU A 11 9.05 1.07 -25.63
CA GLU A 11 9.92 2.23 -25.72
C GLU A 11 10.70 2.41 -24.41
N LYS A 12 12.03 2.45 -24.49
CA LYS A 12 12.87 2.83 -23.34
C LYS A 12 12.93 4.35 -23.21
N VAL A 13 12.22 4.87 -22.22
CA VAL A 13 12.18 6.30 -21.90
C VAL A 13 13.43 6.73 -21.12
N THR A 14 13.85 5.88 -20.17
CA THR A 14 15.13 5.99 -19.46
C THR A 14 15.76 4.61 -19.34
N GLU A 15 16.91 4.50 -18.66
CA GLU A 15 17.51 3.20 -18.36
C GLU A 15 16.58 2.29 -17.54
N ASP A 16 15.79 2.88 -16.63
CA ASP A 16 14.92 2.20 -15.67
C ASP A 16 13.41 2.41 -15.90
N ILE A 17 13.01 3.11 -16.96
CA ILE A 17 11.60 3.38 -17.28
C ILE A 17 11.32 3.00 -18.73
N SER A 18 10.26 2.21 -18.92
CA SER A 18 9.76 1.80 -20.22
C SER A 18 8.28 2.14 -20.37
N LEU A 19 7.89 2.55 -21.57
CA LEU A 19 6.49 2.55 -22.00
C LEU A 19 6.23 1.25 -22.74
N ILE A 20 5.17 0.56 -22.35
CA ILE A 20 4.79 -0.71 -22.95
C ILE A 20 3.37 -0.57 -23.45
N LYS A 21 3.19 -0.81 -24.75
CA LYS A 21 1.88 -0.83 -25.40
C LYS A 21 1.53 -2.24 -25.78
N VAL A 22 0.30 -2.64 -25.51
CA VAL A 22 -0.24 -3.94 -25.86
C VAL A 22 -1.59 -3.80 -26.55
N GLU A 23 -2.00 -4.86 -27.25
CA GLU A 23 -3.33 -4.93 -27.84
C GLU A 23 -4.42 -4.72 -26.79
N LYS A 24 -5.49 -4.02 -27.17
CA LYS A 24 -6.72 -3.99 -26.39
C LYS A 24 -7.65 -5.11 -26.88
N PRO A 25 -7.88 -6.16 -26.08
CA PRO A 25 -8.70 -7.28 -26.52
C PRO A 25 -10.18 -6.88 -26.65
N GLU A 26 -10.92 -7.56 -27.52
CA GLU A 26 -12.35 -7.32 -27.67
C GLU A 26 -13.09 -7.52 -26.34
N GLY A 27 -13.99 -6.60 -26.02
CA GLY A 27 -14.75 -6.62 -24.76
C GLY A 27 -13.94 -6.22 -23.52
N PHE A 28 -12.68 -5.81 -23.67
CA PHE A 28 -11.88 -5.28 -22.57
C PHE A 28 -12.26 -3.84 -22.25
N ASN A 29 -12.93 -3.66 -21.12
CA ASN A 29 -13.36 -2.36 -20.61
C ASN A 29 -12.74 -2.12 -19.24
N PHE A 30 -12.30 -0.89 -19.00
CA PHE A 30 -11.79 -0.43 -17.72
C PHE A 30 -12.20 1.02 -17.50
N ILE A 31 -12.21 1.44 -16.25
CA ILE A 31 -12.49 2.82 -15.86
C ILE A 31 -11.16 3.57 -15.71
N PRO A 32 -11.02 4.80 -16.24
CA PRO A 32 -9.81 5.59 -16.06
C PRO A 32 -9.38 5.67 -14.59
N GLY A 33 -8.08 5.47 -14.35
CA GLY A 33 -7.49 5.40 -13.01
C GLY A 33 -7.36 3.98 -12.43
N GLN A 34 -7.95 2.96 -13.06
CA GLN A 34 -7.83 1.56 -12.64
C GLN A 34 -6.45 0.94 -12.92
N HIS A 35 -6.16 -0.14 -12.20
CA HIS A 35 -5.02 -1.01 -12.44
C HIS A 35 -5.46 -2.42 -12.84
N ILE A 36 -4.54 -3.19 -13.40
CA ILE A 36 -4.79 -4.55 -13.89
C ILE A 36 -3.66 -5.47 -13.46
N MET A 37 -3.98 -6.75 -13.24
CA MET A 37 -2.94 -7.74 -13.04
C MET A 37 -2.35 -8.14 -14.39
N ILE A 38 -1.06 -7.89 -14.55
CA ILE A 38 -0.27 -8.41 -15.67
C ILE A 38 0.39 -9.71 -15.21
N ARG A 39 0.30 -10.76 -16.03
CA ARG A 39 0.92 -12.07 -15.78
C ARG A 39 1.89 -12.44 -16.88
N ILE A 40 3.07 -12.92 -16.49
CA ILE A 40 4.12 -13.44 -17.38
C ILE A 40 4.63 -14.78 -16.84
N GLY A 41 4.17 -15.89 -17.42
CA GLY A 41 4.38 -17.23 -16.85
C GLY A 41 3.48 -17.43 -15.62
N GLU A 42 4.06 -17.87 -14.50
CA GLU A 42 3.32 -18.10 -13.25
C GLU A 42 3.21 -16.85 -12.36
N ASP A 43 4.05 -15.84 -12.59
CA ASP A 43 4.04 -14.61 -11.82
C ASP A 43 3.01 -13.60 -12.34
N SER A 44 2.32 -12.92 -11.41
CA SER A 44 1.44 -11.80 -11.72
C SER A 44 1.67 -10.61 -10.78
N ARG A 45 1.59 -9.38 -11.30
CA ARG A 45 1.69 -8.13 -10.51
C ARG A 45 0.73 -7.06 -11.02
N PRO A 46 0.22 -6.18 -10.15
CA PRO A 46 -0.64 -5.08 -10.55
C PRO A 46 0.14 -3.96 -11.25
N PHE A 47 -0.42 -3.41 -12.32
CA PHE A 47 0.07 -2.20 -12.98
C PHE A 47 -1.10 -1.30 -13.33
N THR A 48 -0.99 -0.01 -13.02
CA THR A 48 -1.98 0.99 -13.40
C THR A 48 -1.96 1.23 -14.90
N ILE A 49 -3.13 1.24 -15.51
CA ILE A 49 -3.29 1.52 -16.95
C ILE A 49 -3.06 3.02 -17.16
N ALA A 50 -2.21 3.37 -18.12
CA ALA A 50 -1.88 4.76 -18.45
C ALA A 50 -2.64 5.29 -19.68
N SER A 51 -3.10 4.42 -20.57
CA SER A 51 -3.93 4.81 -21.72
C SER A 51 -5.34 5.19 -21.29
N SER A 52 -6.05 5.90 -22.17
CA SER A 52 -7.47 6.19 -21.99
C SER A 52 -8.31 4.93 -22.22
N SER A 53 -9.48 4.87 -21.58
CA SER A 53 -10.42 3.74 -21.74
C SER A 53 -11.05 3.66 -23.13
N ASP A 54 -10.96 4.70 -23.96
CA ASP A 54 -11.40 4.73 -25.36
C ASP A 54 -10.28 4.48 -26.38
N ASP A 55 -9.02 4.40 -25.93
CA ASP A 55 -7.89 4.08 -26.80
C ASP A 55 -8.00 2.65 -27.35
N GLN A 56 -7.42 2.42 -28.52
CA GLN A 56 -7.37 1.10 -29.17
C GLN A 56 -6.26 0.19 -28.63
N GLU A 57 -5.41 0.72 -27.76
CA GLU A 57 -4.25 0.03 -27.18
C GLU A 57 -4.22 0.27 -25.66
N VAL A 58 -3.62 -0.67 -24.93
CA VAL A 58 -3.42 -0.53 -23.48
C VAL A 58 -1.95 -0.16 -23.23
N GLU A 59 -1.72 0.96 -22.55
CA GLU A 59 -0.38 1.47 -22.26
C GLU A 59 -0.04 1.36 -20.76
N PHE A 60 1.21 1.02 -20.46
CA PHE A 60 1.77 1.00 -19.11
C PHE A 60 3.10 1.77 -19.07
N LEU A 61 3.28 2.61 -18.05
CA LEU A 61 4.60 3.12 -17.66
C LEU A 61 5.19 2.19 -16.60
N VAL A 62 6.22 1.45 -16.99
CA VAL A 62 6.87 0.46 -16.12
C VAL A 62 8.22 0.99 -15.67
N LYS A 63 8.40 1.06 -14.36
CA LYS A 63 9.72 1.25 -13.77
C LYS A 63 10.34 -0.12 -13.45
N GLY A 64 11.49 -0.42 -14.04
CA GLY A 64 12.26 -1.64 -13.80
C GLY A 64 12.83 -1.68 -12.38
N VAL A 65 12.08 -2.26 -11.44
CA VAL A 65 12.47 -2.44 -10.04
C VAL A 65 12.12 -3.85 -9.57
N GLY A 66 13.09 -4.76 -9.71
CA GLY A 66 12.95 -6.16 -9.30
C GLY A 66 12.61 -7.08 -10.47
N THR A 67 12.50 -8.38 -10.17
CA THR A 67 12.48 -9.44 -11.20
C THR A 67 11.32 -9.28 -12.19
N PHE A 68 10.10 -9.00 -11.71
CA PHE A 68 8.92 -8.95 -12.56
C PHE A 68 8.92 -7.73 -13.49
N SER A 69 9.13 -6.53 -12.95
CA SER A 69 9.11 -5.30 -13.73
C SER A 69 10.29 -5.20 -14.68
N ASN A 70 11.47 -5.76 -14.32
CA ASN A 70 12.58 -5.90 -15.26
C ASN A 70 12.21 -6.82 -16.43
N LYS A 71 11.62 -7.99 -16.15
CA LYS A 71 11.14 -8.92 -17.19
C LYS A 71 10.12 -8.27 -18.11
N LEU A 72 9.20 -7.48 -17.53
CA LEU A 72 8.19 -6.74 -18.27
C LEU A 72 8.83 -5.67 -19.18
N SER A 73 9.83 -4.93 -18.69
CA SER A 73 10.60 -3.94 -19.46
C SER A 73 11.54 -4.54 -20.53
N GLU A 74 11.79 -5.85 -20.48
CA GLU A 74 12.63 -6.58 -21.45
C GLU A 74 11.83 -7.25 -22.58
N LEU A 75 10.50 -7.17 -22.51
CA LEU A 75 9.62 -7.68 -23.57
C LEU A 75 9.92 -7.01 -24.90
N LYS A 76 9.54 -7.70 -25.96
CA LYS A 76 9.66 -7.25 -27.34
C LYS A 76 8.30 -7.29 -28.00
N LYS A 77 8.19 -6.56 -29.11
CA LYS A 77 7.06 -6.67 -30.00
C LYS A 77 6.75 -8.14 -30.33
N ASP A 78 5.47 -8.47 -30.36
CA ASP A 78 4.88 -9.80 -30.59
C ASP A 78 5.03 -10.83 -29.44
N ASP A 79 5.71 -10.48 -28.34
CA ASP A 79 5.66 -11.27 -27.10
C ASP A 79 4.21 -11.31 -26.55
N SER A 80 3.83 -12.44 -25.95
CA SER A 80 2.52 -12.59 -25.30
C SER A 80 2.61 -12.26 -23.81
N ILE A 81 1.65 -11.49 -23.32
CA ILE A 81 1.37 -11.36 -21.88
C ILE A 81 -0.11 -11.65 -21.60
N VAL A 82 -0.43 -11.87 -20.33
CA VAL A 82 -1.82 -12.04 -19.92
C VAL A 82 -2.26 -10.85 -19.08
N LEU A 83 -3.38 -10.25 -19.48
CA LEU A 83 -4.12 -9.24 -18.74
C LEU A 83 -5.30 -9.92 -18.03
N LEU A 84 -5.42 -9.74 -16.72
CA LEU A 84 -6.59 -10.23 -15.97
C LEU A 84 -7.65 -9.11 -15.90
N GLU A 85 -8.64 -9.21 -15.02
CA GLU A 85 -9.64 -8.16 -14.90
C GLU A 85 -9.06 -6.86 -14.30
N PRO A 86 -9.57 -5.69 -14.70
CA PRO A 86 -9.27 -4.43 -14.03
C PRO A 86 -9.79 -4.40 -12.59
N PHE A 87 -9.02 -3.74 -11.73
CA PHE A 87 -9.31 -3.50 -10.32
C PHE A 87 -8.98 -2.04 -9.97
N GLY A 88 -9.33 -1.63 -8.75
CA GLY A 88 -8.98 -0.32 -8.20
C GLY A 88 -10.19 0.59 -8.09
N GLU A 89 -10.57 0.88 -6.85
CA GLU A 89 -11.75 1.71 -6.54
C GLU A 89 -11.38 3.14 -6.12
N MET A 90 -10.10 3.37 -5.79
CA MET A 90 -9.63 4.62 -5.19
C MET A 90 -9.68 5.78 -6.20
N PHE A 91 -9.16 5.56 -7.40
CA PHE A 91 -9.13 6.52 -8.50
C PHE A 91 -10.14 6.22 -9.61
N ASN A 92 -11.14 5.37 -9.34
CA ASN A 92 -12.21 5.06 -10.27
C ASN A 92 -12.95 6.35 -10.68
N PHE A 93 -12.67 6.84 -11.89
CA PHE A 93 -13.11 8.15 -12.35
C PHE A 93 -14.63 8.29 -12.47
N ASP A 94 -15.38 7.21 -12.71
CA ASP A 94 -16.85 7.26 -12.82
C ASP A 94 -17.50 7.78 -11.52
N LYS A 95 -16.86 7.58 -10.37
CA LYS A 95 -17.34 8.12 -9.08
C LYS A 95 -17.16 9.63 -8.94
N TYR A 96 -16.35 10.23 -9.81
CA TYR A 96 -15.89 11.61 -9.71
C TYR A 96 -16.03 12.36 -11.04
N SER A 97 -16.80 11.84 -11.99
CA SER A 97 -16.97 12.41 -13.33
C SER A 97 -17.58 13.82 -13.31
N ASP A 98 -18.28 14.18 -12.24
CA ASP A 98 -18.87 15.51 -12.03
C ASP A 98 -18.04 16.39 -11.08
N SER A 99 -16.90 15.89 -10.60
CA SER A 99 -16.04 16.58 -9.65
C SER A 99 -14.90 17.34 -10.33
N ASP A 100 -14.53 18.45 -9.71
CA ASP A 100 -13.31 19.19 -9.97
C ASP A 100 -12.15 18.54 -9.21
N LEU A 101 -11.03 18.25 -9.88
CA LEU A 101 -9.99 17.36 -9.37
C LEU A 101 -8.64 18.07 -9.18
N ALA A 102 -7.87 17.60 -8.22
CA ALA A 102 -6.47 17.96 -8.06
C ALA A 102 -5.61 16.70 -7.88
N PHE A 103 -4.58 16.56 -8.70
CA PHE A 103 -3.70 15.40 -8.75
C PHE A 103 -2.33 15.75 -8.20
N VAL A 104 -1.77 14.89 -7.36
CA VAL A 104 -0.38 14.98 -6.91
C VAL A 104 0.31 13.66 -7.24
N ALA A 105 1.20 13.68 -8.23
CA ALA A 105 1.90 12.50 -8.70
C ALA A 105 3.41 12.55 -8.42
N GLY A 106 3.96 11.39 -8.08
CA GLY A 106 5.40 11.19 -7.90
C GLY A 106 5.92 10.00 -8.71
N GLY A 107 6.90 10.24 -9.58
CA GLY A 107 7.52 9.17 -10.38
C GLY A 107 6.51 8.43 -11.26
N SER A 108 6.42 7.10 -11.12
CA SER A 108 5.46 6.28 -11.88
C SER A 108 4.01 6.43 -11.42
N GLY A 109 3.75 7.10 -10.29
CA GLY A 109 2.39 7.41 -9.83
C GLY A 109 1.61 8.38 -10.72
N ILE A 110 2.20 8.82 -11.85
CA ILE A 110 1.49 9.61 -12.87
C ILE A 110 0.52 8.76 -13.72
N THR A 111 0.71 7.45 -13.78
CA THR A 111 -0.08 6.56 -14.65
C THR A 111 -1.60 6.64 -14.50
N PRO A 112 -2.21 6.62 -13.28
CA PRO A 112 -3.66 6.75 -13.17
C PRO A 112 -4.13 8.11 -13.72
N PHE A 113 -3.32 9.16 -13.53
CA PHE A 113 -3.68 10.51 -13.93
C PHE A 113 -3.51 10.73 -15.44
N MET A 114 -2.55 10.07 -16.08
CA MET A 114 -2.48 10.05 -17.55
C MET A 114 -3.74 9.42 -18.15
N SER A 115 -4.20 8.29 -17.59
CA SER A 115 -5.43 7.63 -18.05
C SER A 115 -6.64 8.56 -17.95
N ILE A 116 -6.81 9.24 -16.80
CA ILE A 116 -7.91 10.19 -16.58
C ILE A 116 -7.77 11.43 -17.48
N LEU A 117 -6.60 12.05 -17.57
CA LEU A 117 -6.36 13.25 -18.37
C LEU A 117 -6.62 13.00 -19.86
N ARG A 118 -6.17 11.85 -20.38
CA ARG A 118 -6.44 11.44 -21.77
C ARG A 118 -7.93 11.23 -22.00
N TYR A 119 -8.62 10.54 -21.10
CA TYR A 119 -10.06 10.33 -21.19
C TYR A 119 -10.85 11.64 -21.18
N VAL A 120 -10.51 12.56 -20.27
CA VAL A 120 -11.10 13.90 -20.16
C VAL A 120 -10.91 14.69 -21.45
N LYS A 121 -9.71 14.65 -22.03
CA LYS A 121 -9.41 15.29 -23.31
C LYS A 121 -10.21 14.67 -24.45
N ASN A 122 -10.18 13.35 -24.60
CA ASN A 122 -10.82 12.63 -25.72
C ASN A 122 -12.34 12.87 -25.74
N ASN A 123 -12.96 12.96 -24.55
CA ASN A 123 -14.40 13.13 -24.39
C ASN A 123 -14.82 14.59 -24.18
N ASN A 124 -13.89 15.54 -24.25
CA ASN A 124 -14.12 16.98 -24.05
C ASN A 124 -14.84 17.31 -22.72
N LEU A 125 -14.53 16.56 -21.67
CA LEU A 125 -15.16 16.72 -20.36
C LEU A 125 -14.77 18.07 -19.73
N LYS A 126 -15.66 18.60 -18.88
CA LYS A 126 -15.55 19.96 -18.33
C LYS A 126 -14.94 20.03 -16.94
N ASN A 127 -14.53 18.91 -16.37
CA ASN A 127 -13.82 18.85 -15.09
C ASN A 127 -12.64 19.81 -15.13
N LYS A 128 -12.49 20.64 -14.10
CA LYS A 128 -11.25 21.39 -13.92
C LYS A 128 -10.26 20.51 -13.18
N ILE A 129 -9.06 20.37 -13.73
CA ILE A 129 -8.03 19.47 -13.21
C ILE A 129 -6.73 20.24 -13.01
N ASP A 130 -6.22 20.24 -11.79
CA ASP A 130 -4.86 20.70 -11.48
C ASP A 130 -3.95 19.47 -11.26
N LEU A 131 -2.86 19.33 -12.00
CA LEU A 131 -1.85 18.28 -11.79
C LEU A 131 -0.54 18.89 -11.27
N PHE A 132 -0.10 18.44 -10.11
CA PHE A 132 1.23 18.70 -9.56
C PHE A 132 2.08 17.43 -9.71
N TYR A 133 3.01 17.44 -10.67
CA TYR A 133 3.83 16.27 -10.97
C TYR A 133 5.29 16.46 -10.57
N PHE A 134 5.80 15.51 -9.78
CA PHE A 134 7.14 15.54 -9.23
C PHE A 134 7.97 14.35 -9.70
N ASN A 135 9.17 14.63 -10.20
CA ASN A 135 10.16 13.59 -10.44
C ASN A 135 11.59 14.09 -10.13
N LYS A 136 12.58 13.21 -10.28
CA LYS A 136 13.97 13.53 -9.99
C LYS A 136 14.57 14.43 -11.06
N SER A 137 14.79 13.89 -12.26
CA SER A 137 15.61 14.53 -13.28
C SER A 137 14.99 14.52 -14.67
N PHE A 138 13.82 13.90 -14.84
CA PHE A 138 13.17 13.70 -16.13
C PHE A 138 11.64 13.62 -15.93
N ILE A 139 10.86 14.09 -16.90
CA ILE A 139 9.40 14.03 -16.88
C ILE A 139 8.93 13.06 -17.99
N PRO A 140 8.45 11.84 -17.66
CA PRO A 140 7.76 11.02 -18.65
C PRO A 140 6.53 11.76 -19.17
N TYR A 141 6.23 11.59 -20.47
CA TYR A 141 5.13 12.26 -21.16
C TYR A 141 5.24 13.79 -21.22
N GLU A 142 6.42 14.40 -21.04
CA GLU A 142 6.56 15.86 -20.93
C GLU A 142 5.87 16.63 -22.07
N SER A 143 6.11 16.23 -23.32
CA SER A 143 5.50 16.87 -24.48
C SER A 143 3.97 16.79 -24.44
N GLU A 144 3.42 15.63 -24.10
CA GLU A 144 1.97 15.43 -24.01
C GLU A 144 1.35 16.23 -22.85
N LEU A 145 2.00 16.24 -21.68
CA LEU A 145 1.59 17.04 -20.53
C LEU A 145 1.59 18.54 -20.87
N ARG A 146 2.58 19.01 -21.62
CA ARG A 146 2.62 20.41 -22.08
C ARG A 146 1.49 20.74 -23.05
N GLU A 147 1.07 19.79 -23.89
CA GLU A 147 -0.11 19.98 -24.76
C GLU A 147 -1.42 19.96 -23.97
N LEU A 148 -1.56 19.04 -23.00
CA LEU A 148 -2.72 18.98 -22.11
C LEU A 148 -2.90 20.27 -21.30
N ASN A 149 -1.79 20.87 -20.86
CA ASN A 149 -1.78 22.14 -20.12
C ASN A 149 -2.21 23.37 -20.96
N LYS A 150 -2.45 23.21 -22.26
CA LYS A 150 -3.02 24.28 -23.10
C LYS A 150 -4.56 24.30 -23.07
N LEU A 151 -5.19 23.28 -22.49
CA LEU A 151 -6.64 23.19 -22.37
C LEU A 151 -7.11 24.08 -21.20
N ASP A 152 -8.19 24.83 -21.41
CA ASP A 152 -8.69 25.83 -20.45
C ASP A 152 -9.08 25.24 -19.08
N ASN A 153 -9.37 23.94 -19.03
CA ASN A 153 -9.78 23.22 -17.83
C ASN A 153 -8.67 22.36 -17.21
N ILE A 154 -7.44 22.37 -17.74
CA ILE A 154 -6.34 21.57 -17.22
C ILE A 154 -5.12 22.45 -16.95
N ASN A 155 -4.71 22.52 -15.69
CA ASN A 155 -3.47 23.18 -15.28
C ASN A 155 -2.47 22.13 -14.80
N ILE A 156 -1.23 22.22 -15.25
CA ILE A 156 -0.18 21.24 -14.96
C ILE A 156 1.08 21.97 -14.52
N GLU A 157 1.53 21.63 -13.31
CA GLU A 157 2.79 22.07 -12.75
C GLU A 157 3.78 20.89 -12.76
N LEU A 158 4.79 20.99 -13.61
CA LEU A 158 5.88 20.00 -13.69
C LEU A 158 7.04 20.46 -12.81
N CYS A 159 7.53 19.57 -11.94
CA CYS A 159 8.56 19.88 -10.98
C CYS A 159 9.67 18.81 -10.92
N LEU A 160 10.92 19.26 -10.98
CA LEU A 160 12.10 18.41 -10.84
C LEU A 160 12.89 18.74 -9.57
N THR A 161 13.23 17.70 -8.79
CA THR A 161 14.06 17.86 -7.58
C THR A 161 15.56 17.89 -7.86
N ARG A 162 15.97 17.40 -9.03
CA ARG A 162 17.35 17.31 -9.53
C ARG A 162 17.40 17.64 -11.03
N PRO A 163 17.02 18.86 -11.42
CA PRO A 163 16.92 19.27 -12.82
C PRO A 163 18.28 19.34 -13.51
N SER A 164 18.29 19.21 -14.84
CA SER A 164 19.42 19.64 -15.68
C SER A 164 19.42 21.16 -15.84
N SER A 165 20.53 21.72 -16.35
CA SER A 165 20.64 23.16 -16.62
C SER A 165 19.67 23.67 -17.68
N SER A 166 19.14 22.79 -18.53
CA SER A 166 18.14 23.14 -19.55
C SER A 166 16.70 23.17 -19.01
N TRP A 167 16.46 22.77 -17.76
CA TRP A 167 15.12 22.74 -17.19
C TRP A 167 14.61 24.14 -16.89
N THR A 168 13.42 24.46 -17.40
CA THR A 168 12.77 25.78 -17.23
C THR A 168 11.50 25.73 -16.37
N GLY A 169 11.07 24.54 -15.95
CA GLY A 169 9.94 24.37 -15.05
C GLY A 169 10.31 24.57 -13.58
N LYS A 170 9.40 24.23 -12.66
CA LYS A 170 9.65 24.38 -11.24
C LYS A 170 10.63 23.36 -10.70
N THR A 171 11.25 23.73 -9.57
CA THR A 171 12.19 22.88 -8.86
C THR A 171 11.76 22.73 -7.41
N GLY A 172 12.02 21.54 -6.83
CA GLY A 172 11.70 21.25 -5.44
C GLY A 172 10.46 20.36 -5.26
N TYR A 173 9.69 20.64 -4.21
CA TYR A 173 8.60 19.79 -3.71
C TYR A 173 7.28 20.57 -3.67
N LEU A 174 6.18 19.86 -3.40
CA LEU A 174 4.88 20.49 -3.20
C LEU A 174 4.95 21.46 -2.01
N THR A 175 4.37 22.64 -2.18
CA THR A 175 4.33 23.69 -1.15
C THR A 175 2.88 24.07 -0.85
N LYS A 176 2.67 24.67 0.32
CA LYS A 176 1.39 25.25 0.72
C LYS A 176 0.85 26.24 -0.34
N GLU A 177 1.73 27.07 -0.89
CA GLU A 177 1.40 28.05 -1.92
C GLU A 177 0.87 27.41 -3.21
N LEU A 178 1.41 26.25 -3.61
CA LEU A 178 0.94 25.50 -4.78
C LEU A 178 -0.46 24.92 -4.52
N ILE A 179 -0.66 24.31 -3.36
CA ILE A 179 -1.95 23.73 -2.96
C ILE A 179 -3.03 24.82 -2.91
N GLN A 180 -2.72 25.98 -2.33
CA GLN A 180 -3.66 27.10 -2.24
C GLN A 180 -4.13 27.61 -3.61
N LYS A 181 -3.25 27.59 -4.62
CA LYS A 181 -3.62 28.00 -6.00
C LYS A 181 -4.67 27.08 -6.63
N ALA A 182 -4.76 25.82 -6.20
CA ALA A 182 -5.75 24.87 -6.69
C ALA A 182 -7.11 24.98 -5.98
N ASN A 183 -7.31 25.96 -5.09
CA ASN A 183 -8.53 26.10 -4.27
C ASN A 183 -8.84 24.80 -3.48
N PRO A 184 -8.00 24.43 -2.52
CA PRO A 184 -7.89 23.04 -2.05
C PRO A 184 -9.17 22.47 -1.44
N LYS A 185 -9.99 23.30 -0.82
CA LYS A 185 -11.26 22.87 -0.21
C LYS A 185 -12.36 22.53 -1.22
N SER A 186 -12.25 22.99 -2.46
CA SER A 186 -13.26 22.75 -3.51
C SER A 186 -12.87 21.64 -4.48
N ARG A 187 -11.81 20.88 -4.20
CA ARG A 187 -11.30 19.81 -5.07
C ARG A 187 -11.44 18.46 -4.41
N THR A 188 -11.60 17.42 -5.23
CA THR A 188 -11.26 16.05 -4.83
C THR A 188 -9.79 15.79 -5.20
N TRP A 189 -9.00 15.39 -4.22
CA TRP A 189 -7.56 15.22 -4.31
C TRP A 189 -7.18 13.77 -4.53
N PHE A 190 -6.49 13.46 -5.63
CA PHE A 190 -5.87 12.15 -5.87
C PHE A 190 -4.36 12.24 -5.74
N ILE A 191 -3.78 11.38 -4.91
CA ILE A 191 -2.35 11.43 -4.58
C ILE A 191 -1.74 10.06 -4.87
N CYS A 192 -0.78 9.98 -5.79
CA CYS A 192 -0.14 8.72 -6.13
C CYS A 192 1.38 8.85 -6.27
N GLY A 193 2.14 8.06 -5.51
CA GLY A 193 3.60 8.10 -5.57
C GLY A 193 4.28 7.52 -4.32
N PRO A 194 5.52 7.93 -4.04
CA PRO A 194 6.25 7.47 -2.85
C PRO A 194 5.57 7.87 -1.54
N SER A 195 5.59 7.01 -0.52
CA SER A 195 4.87 7.22 0.76
C SER A 195 5.20 8.56 1.41
N LYS A 196 6.49 8.93 1.47
CA LYS A 196 6.91 10.24 2.03
C LYS A 196 6.25 11.43 1.32
N MET A 197 6.04 11.33 0.01
CA MET A 197 5.34 12.37 -0.75
C MET A 197 3.86 12.38 -0.37
N ILE A 198 3.23 11.21 -0.30
CA ILE A 198 1.83 11.05 0.12
C ILE A 198 1.61 11.65 1.51
N ASP A 199 2.39 11.23 2.51
CA ASP A 199 2.28 11.69 3.89
C ASP A 199 2.44 13.22 3.99
N SER A 200 3.45 13.77 3.29
CA SER A 200 3.67 15.21 3.26
C SER A 200 2.53 15.97 2.59
N THR A 201 1.90 15.39 1.56
CA THR A 201 0.77 16.00 0.86
C THR A 201 -0.48 15.98 1.73
N ILE A 202 -0.79 14.85 2.37
CA ILE A 202 -1.92 14.73 3.30
C ILE A 202 -1.80 15.77 4.41
N LYS A 203 -0.62 15.89 5.03
CA LYS A 203 -0.39 16.89 6.07
C LYS A 203 -0.63 18.32 5.58
N LEU A 204 -0.17 18.67 4.38
CA LEU A 204 -0.41 20.00 3.82
C LEU A 204 -1.91 20.24 3.54
N LEU A 205 -2.66 19.23 3.13
CA LEU A 205 -4.11 19.33 2.91
C LEU A 205 -4.89 19.43 4.24
N GLU A 206 -4.45 18.73 5.28
CA GLU A 206 -4.96 18.86 6.65
C GLU A 206 -4.74 20.26 7.21
N ASP A 207 -3.53 20.82 7.03
CA ASP A 207 -3.20 22.19 7.41
C ASP A 207 -4.08 23.22 6.68
N GLU A 208 -4.51 22.90 5.45
CA GLU A 208 -5.48 23.66 4.65
C GLU A 208 -6.95 23.31 4.96
N GLN A 209 -7.20 22.42 5.93
CA GLN A 209 -8.52 21.97 6.36
C GLN A 209 -9.38 21.43 5.21
N VAL A 210 -8.77 20.65 4.32
CA VAL A 210 -9.48 19.89 3.29
C VAL A 210 -10.26 18.76 3.97
N ASN A 211 -11.49 18.51 3.52
CA ASN A 211 -12.28 17.39 4.02
C ASN A 211 -11.54 16.07 3.70
N PRO A 212 -11.23 15.20 4.68
CA PRO A 212 -10.58 13.91 4.43
C PRO A 212 -11.36 13.03 3.44
N ASP A 213 -12.69 13.14 3.37
CA ASP A 213 -13.50 12.41 2.39
C ASP A 213 -13.20 12.82 0.94
N ASN A 214 -12.61 14.00 0.73
CA ASN A 214 -12.18 14.48 -0.58
C ASN A 214 -10.74 14.09 -0.90
N VAL A 215 -10.02 13.38 -0.01
CA VAL A 215 -8.63 12.96 -0.24
C VAL A 215 -8.60 11.46 -0.55
N LYS A 216 -7.93 11.09 -1.64
CA LYS A 216 -7.77 9.72 -2.11
C LYS A 216 -6.30 9.51 -2.43
N TYR A 217 -5.74 8.38 -2.01
CA TYR A 217 -4.33 8.13 -2.24
C TYR A 217 -4.03 6.65 -2.44
N GLU A 218 -3.04 6.38 -3.29
CA GLU A 218 -2.44 5.06 -3.47
C GLU A 218 -0.92 5.18 -3.48
N GLY A 219 -0.26 4.44 -2.62
CA GLY A 219 1.19 4.35 -2.58
C GLY A 219 1.67 3.02 -3.13
N TRP A 220 2.23 3.00 -4.33
CA TRP A 220 2.99 1.85 -4.83
C TRP A 220 4.42 1.90 -4.28
N SER A 221 4.55 1.97 -2.96
CA SER A 221 5.85 1.89 -2.31
C SER A 221 6.25 0.43 -2.17
N MET A 222 6.84 -0.14 -3.22
CA MET A 222 8.04 -0.95 -2.99
C MET A 222 9.20 0.00 -2.72
N SER A 223 9.14 0.66 -1.56
CA SER A 223 10.26 1.40 -1.03
C SER A 223 11.36 0.38 -0.74
N SER A 224 12.39 0.40 -1.59
CA SER A 224 13.64 -0.32 -1.37
C SER A 224 14.47 0.28 -0.22
N LYS A 225 13.89 1.10 0.67
CA LYS A 225 14.53 1.66 1.87
C LYS A 225 13.53 1.85 3.02
N GLU A 226 12.95 0.74 3.40
CA GLU A 226 12.63 0.25 4.75
C GLU A 226 11.69 -0.89 4.44
N LYS A 227 12.26 -2.04 4.08
CA LYS A 227 11.44 -3.24 3.97
C LYS A 227 10.81 -3.39 5.36
N THR A 228 9.49 -3.30 5.50
CA THR A 228 8.80 -3.71 6.72
C THR A 228 9.29 -5.12 7.01
N LYS A 229 10.26 -5.22 7.91
CA LYS A 229 10.92 -6.48 8.19
C LYS A 229 9.93 -7.16 9.11
N MET A 230 9.19 -8.12 8.56
CA MET A 230 8.38 -8.99 9.40
C MET A 230 9.35 -9.61 10.41
N GLU A 231 9.06 -9.44 11.68
CA GLU A 231 9.92 -9.91 12.75
C GLU A 231 9.42 -11.26 13.24
N LYS A 232 10.37 -12.16 13.49
CA LYS A 232 10.07 -13.48 14.01
C LYS A 232 9.42 -13.37 15.39
N ASN A 233 8.38 -14.17 15.60
CA ASN A 233 7.53 -14.27 16.79
C ASN A 233 6.67 -13.04 17.13
N LYS A 234 6.52 -12.09 16.21
CA LYS A 234 5.54 -11.01 16.34
C LYS A 234 4.15 -11.46 15.89
N LEU A 235 3.12 -10.83 16.45
CA LEU A 235 1.74 -10.95 16.00
C LEU A 235 1.38 -9.80 15.07
N TYR A 236 0.63 -10.10 14.03
CA TYR A 236 0.13 -9.13 13.05
C TYR A 236 -1.38 -9.26 12.95
N LYS A 237 -2.09 -8.14 12.86
CA LYS A 237 -3.56 -8.09 12.75
C LYS A 237 -3.99 -7.42 11.45
N CYS A 238 -5.02 -7.95 10.81
CA CYS A 238 -5.71 -7.28 9.72
C CYS A 238 -6.78 -6.35 10.29
N GLU A 239 -6.70 -5.06 10.00
CA GLU A 239 -7.68 -4.07 10.47
C GLU A 239 -9.04 -4.16 9.75
N ILE A 240 -9.14 -4.93 8.65
CA ILE A 240 -10.42 -5.14 7.93
C ILE A 240 -11.17 -6.35 8.49
N CYS A 241 -10.55 -7.53 8.48
CA CYS A 241 -11.25 -8.78 8.86
C CYS A 241 -10.95 -9.26 10.28
N GLY A 242 -10.00 -8.64 10.98
CA GLY A 242 -9.61 -9.04 12.33
C GLY A 242 -8.69 -10.26 12.41
N ASN A 243 -8.35 -10.91 11.30
CA ASN A 243 -7.42 -12.05 11.29
C ASN A 243 -6.11 -11.69 11.99
N VAL A 244 -5.62 -12.61 12.83
CA VAL A 244 -4.33 -12.49 13.53
C VAL A 244 -3.39 -13.58 13.03
N ALA A 245 -2.15 -13.21 12.76
CA ALA A 245 -1.11 -14.12 12.29
C ALA A 245 0.16 -13.97 13.13
N GLN A 246 0.76 -15.10 13.52
CA GLN A 246 2.08 -15.11 14.15
C GLN A 246 3.16 -15.42 13.10
N MET A 247 4.23 -14.62 13.11
CA MET A 247 5.33 -14.82 12.19
C MET A 247 6.32 -15.87 12.71
N VAL A 248 6.34 -17.06 12.11
CA VAL A 248 7.32 -18.12 12.45
C VAL A 248 8.72 -17.79 11.94
N GLU A 249 8.82 -17.10 10.79
CA GLU A 249 10.09 -16.71 10.17
C GLU A 249 9.91 -15.40 9.42
N GLY A 250 10.66 -14.37 9.85
CA GLY A 250 10.55 -13.02 9.31
C GLY A 250 11.29 -12.82 8.00
N LYS A 251 10.58 -12.47 6.92
CA LYS A 251 11.16 -12.02 5.65
C LYS A 251 10.87 -10.54 5.43
N PRO A 252 11.68 -9.84 4.62
CA PRO A 252 11.53 -8.40 4.47
C PRO A 252 10.51 -8.10 3.36
N ILE A 253 9.32 -8.68 3.52
CA ILE A 253 8.15 -8.58 2.66
C ILE A 253 6.96 -8.48 3.61
N PRO A 254 6.04 -7.53 3.43
CA PRO A 254 4.90 -7.38 4.34
C PRO A 254 3.93 -8.56 4.22
N LEU A 255 3.30 -8.92 5.34
CA LEU A 255 2.20 -9.88 5.37
C LEU A 255 0.92 -9.20 4.91
N MET A 256 0.28 -9.72 3.87
CA MET A 256 -0.91 -9.13 3.25
C MET A 256 -2.18 -9.86 3.66
N CYS A 257 -3.23 -9.12 4.00
CA CYS A 257 -4.57 -9.66 4.24
C CYS A 257 -5.63 -8.62 3.80
N CYS A 258 -6.68 -9.06 3.10
CA CYS A 258 -7.71 -8.16 2.55
C CYS A 258 -7.17 -7.04 1.64
N GLY A 259 -6.08 -7.31 0.90
CA GLY A 259 -5.49 -6.33 -0.02
C GLY A 259 -4.62 -5.25 0.64
N GLN A 260 -4.41 -5.29 1.96
CA GLN A 260 -3.55 -4.36 2.69
C GLN A 260 -2.49 -5.07 3.53
N GLU A 261 -1.46 -4.32 3.94
CA GLU A 261 -0.45 -4.80 4.89
C GLU A 261 -1.08 -5.00 6.28
N MET A 262 -0.88 -6.17 6.88
CA MET A 262 -1.26 -6.42 8.28
C MET A 262 -0.36 -5.62 9.22
N GLN A 263 -0.94 -5.08 10.29
CA GLN A 263 -0.25 -4.22 11.26
C GLN A 263 0.36 -5.05 12.38
N GLU A 264 1.61 -4.77 12.78
CA GLU A 264 2.21 -5.40 13.95
C GLU A 264 1.42 -5.02 15.21
N MET A 265 1.08 -6.02 16.01
CA MET A 265 0.49 -5.80 17.33
C MET A 265 1.61 -5.53 18.33
N PRO A 266 1.67 -4.32 18.94
CA PRO A 266 2.71 -4.01 19.91
C PRO A 266 2.55 -4.88 21.16
N GLU A 267 3.69 -5.31 21.71
CA GLU A 267 3.74 -5.99 23.00
C GLU A 267 3.46 -4.99 24.12
N LYS A 268 2.35 -5.18 24.82
CA LYS A 268 1.96 -4.34 25.95
C LYS A 268 2.58 -4.85 27.25
N THR A 269 3.10 -3.93 28.07
CA THR A 269 3.73 -4.24 29.37
C THR A 269 3.13 -3.46 30.54
N GLU A 270 2.37 -2.41 30.24
CA GLU A 270 1.74 -1.53 31.23
C GLU A 270 0.23 -1.81 31.27
N GLU A 271 -0.30 -2.08 32.46
CA GLU A 271 -1.70 -2.42 32.68
C GLU A 271 -2.43 -1.27 33.37
N GLU A 272 -3.52 -0.78 32.78
CA GLU A 272 -4.43 0.18 33.37
C GLU A 272 -5.84 -0.43 33.50
N GLY A 273 -6.55 -0.10 34.58
CA GLY A 273 -7.89 -0.63 34.84
C GLY A 273 -7.94 -1.92 35.65
N ASN A 274 -9.16 -2.46 35.79
CA ASN A 274 -9.48 -3.59 36.65
C ASN A 274 -9.07 -4.94 36.05
N GLU A 275 -9.00 -5.02 34.72
CA GLU A 275 -8.72 -6.25 34.01
C GLU A 275 -7.23 -6.43 33.72
N LYS A 276 -6.70 -7.60 34.05
CA LYS A 276 -5.27 -7.89 34.03
C LYS A 276 -4.96 -8.93 32.96
N HIS A 277 -3.97 -8.64 32.14
CA HIS A 277 -3.58 -9.36 30.94
C HIS A 277 -2.10 -9.76 30.93
N LYS A 278 -1.31 -9.23 31.87
CA LYS A 278 0.11 -9.52 31.96
C LYS A 278 0.30 -10.95 32.46
N PRO A 279 1.04 -11.81 31.74
CA PRO A 279 1.32 -13.14 32.22
C PRO A 279 2.24 -13.09 33.45
N VAL A 280 1.97 -13.95 34.43
CA VAL A 280 2.75 -14.15 35.64
C VAL A 280 3.23 -15.59 35.65
N MET A 281 4.55 -15.77 35.76
CA MET A 281 5.19 -17.08 35.70
C MET A 281 5.61 -17.54 37.10
N GLU A 282 5.23 -18.77 37.44
CA GLU A 282 5.63 -19.49 38.65
C GLU A 282 6.42 -20.73 38.23
N ILE A 283 7.65 -20.91 38.76
CA ILE A 283 8.55 -22.01 38.40
C ILE A 283 8.82 -22.86 39.64
N ASN A 284 8.48 -24.14 39.58
CA ASN A 284 8.65 -25.11 40.65
C ASN A 284 9.43 -26.32 40.12
N GLY A 285 10.76 -26.32 40.28
CA GLY A 285 11.61 -27.32 39.64
C GLY A 285 11.55 -27.17 38.11
N ASN A 286 11.13 -28.21 37.39
CA ASN A 286 10.92 -28.19 35.94
C ASN A 286 9.48 -27.86 35.53
N GLU A 287 8.57 -27.64 36.49
CA GLU A 287 7.19 -27.24 36.21
C GLU A 287 7.08 -25.72 36.12
N VAL A 288 6.60 -25.24 34.97
CA VAL A 288 6.38 -23.81 34.70
C VAL A 288 4.88 -23.58 34.54
N THR A 289 4.31 -22.79 35.45
CA THR A 289 2.92 -22.36 35.40
C THR A 289 2.85 -20.89 35.01
N VAL A 290 2.11 -20.56 33.96
CA VAL A 290 1.85 -19.19 33.52
C VAL A 290 0.37 -18.89 33.73
N LYS A 291 0.08 -17.90 34.55
CA LYS A 291 -1.28 -17.37 34.80
C LYS A 291 -1.40 -15.99 34.16
N VAL A 292 -2.54 -15.66 33.58
CA VAL A 292 -2.72 -14.33 32.97
C VAL A 292 -3.49 -13.40 33.91
N GLY A 293 -2.82 -12.31 34.27
CA GLY A 293 -3.29 -11.27 35.17
C GLY A 293 -2.91 -11.49 36.64
N SER A 294 -2.72 -10.39 37.39
CA SER A 294 -2.54 -10.45 38.85
C SER A 294 -3.84 -10.81 39.58
N VAL A 295 -4.97 -10.46 38.96
CA VAL A 295 -6.28 -11.11 39.14
C VAL A 295 -6.55 -11.85 37.85
N LEU A 296 -7.02 -13.11 37.91
CA LEU A 296 -7.20 -13.93 36.71
C LEU A 296 -8.10 -13.22 35.70
N HIS A 297 -7.62 -13.16 34.46
CA HIS A 297 -8.36 -12.60 33.33
C HIS A 297 -9.70 -13.35 33.11
N PRO A 298 -10.81 -12.65 32.83
CA PRO A 298 -12.08 -13.27 32.45
C PRO A 298 -11.96 -14.16 31.21
N MET A 299 -12.71 -15.25 31.13
CA MET A 299 -12.63 -16.20 30.00
C MET A 299 -14.03 -16.41 29.43
N GLU A 300 -14.60 -15.34 28.90
CA GLU A 300 -15.94 -15.30 28.30
C GLU A 300 -15.91 -15.61 26.80
N ASP A 301 -17.02 -16.05 26.21
CA ASP A 301 -17.11 -16.42 24.79
C ASP A 301 -16.64 -15.33 23.82
N ALA A 302 -16.98 -14.07 24.13
CA ALA A 302 -16.58 -12.92 23.32
C ALA A 302 -15.19 -12.37 23.70
N HIS A 303 -14.70 -12.71 24.90
CA HIS A 303 -13.51 -12.09 25.46
C HIS A 303 -12.72 -13.06 26.34
N TYR A 304 -11.57 -13.53 25.83
CA TYR A 304 -10.76 -14.53 26.49
C TYR A 304 -9.29 -14.45 26.06
N ILE A 305 -8.43 -15.06 26.88
CA ILE A 305 -7.05 -15.34 26.50
C ILE A 305 -7.07 -16.52 25.55
N GLU A 306 -6.65 -16.32 24.31
CA GLU A 306 -6.66 -17.37 23.30
C GLU A 306 -5.33 -18.13 23.25
N MET A 307 -4.23 -17.49 23.69
CA MET A 307 -2.91 -18.10 23.62
C MET A 307 -1.98 -17.63 24.73
N ILE A 308 -1.22 -18.56 25.32
CA ILE A 308 -0.11 -18.33 26.24
C ILE A 308 1.15 -18.96 25.65
N GLN A 309 2.25 -18.21 25.61
CA GLN A 309 3.54 -18.64 25.06
C GLN A 309 4.67 -18.42 26.06
N VAL A 310 5.60 -19.38 26.12
CA VAL A 310 6.84 -19.30 26.90
C VAL A 310 8.03 -19.20 25.95
N PHE A 311 8.90 -18.26 26.24
CA PHE A 311 10.07 -17.91 25.44
C PHE A 311 11.35 -18.10 26.24
N GLN A 312 12.39 -18.58 25.56
CA GLN A 312 13.76 -18.50 26.01
C GLN A 312 14.55 -17.66 25.00
N GLY A 313 14.95 -16.45 25.41
CA GLY A 313 15.43 -15.44 24.47
C GLY A 313 14.38 -15.11 23.39
N ASN A 314 14.67 -15.41 22.12
CA ASN A 314 13.73 -15.26 21.00
C ASN A 314 13.21 -16.61 20.44
N LYS A 315 13.31 -17.70 21.22
CA LYS A 315 12.77 -19.01 20.84
C LYS A 315 11.51 -19.26 21.65
N ILE A 316 10.40 -19.60 20.98
CA ILE A 316 9.22 -20.16 21.64
C ILE A 316 9.57 -21.59 22.06
N VAL A 317 9.55 -21.87 23.36
CA VAL A 317 9.88 -23.20 23.92
C VAL A 317 8.63 -23.98 24.32
N ALA A 318 7.52 -23.29 24.59
CA ALA A 318 6.22 -23.89 24.79
C ALA A 318 5.09 -22.92 24.45
N MET A 319 3.93 -23.47 24.10
CA MET A 319 2.71 -22.69 23.91
C MET A 319 1.48 -23.52 24.24
N LYS A 320 0.42 -22.84 24.68
CA LYS A 320 -0.91 -23.41 24.87
C LYS A 320 -1.94 -22.47 24.27
N GLN A 321 -2.82 -23.01 23.44
CA GLN A 321 -4.06 -22.32 23.06
C GLN A 321 -5.13 -22.66 24.09
N LEU A 322 -5.97 -21.68 24.39
CA LEU A 322 -7.07 -21.81 25.33
C LEU A 322 -8.39 -21.54 24.60
N LEU A 323 -9.46 -22.11 25.12
CA LEU A 323 -10.83 -21.88 24.66
C LEU A 323 -11.58 -20.99 25.68
N PRO A 324 -12.67 -20.32 25.28
CA PRO A 324 -13.57 -19.66 26.22
C PRO A 324 -14.02 -20.61 27.33
N GLY A 325 -14.16 -20.09 28.55
CA GLY A 325 -14.53 -20.83 29.75
C GLY A 325 -13.40 -21.62 30.41
N GLU A 326 -12.25 -21.82 29.75
CA GLU A 326 -11.07 -22.41 30.40
C GLU A 326 -10.45 -21.42 31.41
N GLU A 327 -9.71 -21.92 32.40
CA GLU A 327 -8.90 -21.02 33.23
C GLU A 327 -7.78 -20.40 32.38
N PRO A 328 -7.43 -19.11 32.57
CA PRO A 328 -6.38 -18.42 31.82
C PRO A 328 -4.98 -18.83 32.33
N VAL A 329 -4.73 -20.14 32.36
CA VAL A 329 -3.57 -20.78 32.97
C VAL A 329 -3.02 -21.85 32.02
N ALA A 330 -1.71 -21.82 31.81
CA ALA A 330 -0.96 -22.84 31.09
C ALA A 330 0.12 -23.44 31.98
N LYS A 331 0.22 -24.77 31.99
CA LYS A 331 1.24 -25.52 32.73
C LYS A 331 2.11 -26.27 31.74
N PHE A 332 3.43 -26.18 31.93
CA PHE A 332 4.43 -26.80 31.08
C PHE A 332 5.48 -27.51 31.92
N VAL A 333 6.08 -28.55 31.35
CA VAL A 333 7.28 -29.20 31.92
C VAL A 333 8.43 -28.90 30.97
N LEU A 334 9.45 -28.18 31.44
CA LEU A 334 10.57 -27.70 30.62
C LEU A 334 11.90 -28.16 31.20
N ASP A 335 12.78 -28.70 30.35
CA ASP A 335 14.10 -29.18 30.76
C ASP A 335 15.04 -28.03 31.18
N ASP A 336 14.88 -26.86 30.55
CA ASP A 336 15.64 -25.65 30.84
C ASP A 336 14.70 -24.52 31.25
N ILE A 337 14.94 -23.98 32.44
CA ILE A 337 14.14 -22.94 33.09
C ILE A 337 14.84 -21.59 33.17
N GLU A 338 16.09 -21.49 32.69
CA GLU A 338 16.87 -20.28 32.80
C GLU A 338 16.42 -19.23 31.77
N GLY A 339 16.17 -18.00 32.24
CA GLY A 339 15.87 -16.86 31.37
C GLY A 339 14.51 -16.90 30.66
N LEU A 340 13.54 -17.64 31.21
CA LEU A 340 12.21 -17.74 30.63
C LEU A 340 11.42 -16.43 30.72
N THR A 341 10.67 -16.13 29.67
CA THR A 341 9.67 -15.06 29.63
C THR A 341 8.35 -15.61 29.09
N ALA A 342 7.24 -14.92 29.36
CA ALA A 342 5.92 -15.30 28.92
C ALA A 342 5.23 -14.17 28.16
N LYS A 343 4.44 -14.55 27.16
CA LYS A 343 3.53 -13.65 26.47
C LYS A 343 2.14 -14.27 26.41
N ALA A 344 1.11 -13.42 26.44
CA ALA A 344 -0.29 -13.83 26.36
C ALA A 344 -1.02 -13.01 25.30
N PHE A 345 -1.90 -13.65 24.54
CA PHE A 345 -2.74 -13.00 23.55
C PHE A 345 -4.20 -13.07 24.00
N CYS A 346 -4.80 -11.89 24.15
CA CYS A 346 -6.22 -11.69 24.35
C CYS A 346 -6.85 -11.29 23.00
N ASN A 347 -7.96 -11.94 22.64
CA ASN A 347 -8.63 -11.73 21.36
C ASN A 347 -9.17 -10.28 21.19
N ILE A 348 -9.42 -9.57 22.29
CA ILE A 348 -9.87 -8.16 22.29
C ILE A 348 -8.70 -7.20 22.57
N HIS A 349 -7.97 -7.42 23.66
CA HIS A 349 -6.98 -6.47 24.16
C HIS A 349 -5.56 -6.68 23.60
N GLY A 350 -5.34 -7.70 22.79
CA GLY A 350 -4.11 -7.91 22.05
C GLY A 350 -3.01 -8.62 22.84
N PHE A 351 -1.75 -8.28 22.55
CA PHE A 351 -0.59 -9.06 22.96
C PHE A 351 0.15 -8.45 24.13
N TRP A 352 0.42 -9.26 25.15
CA TRP A 352 0.94 -8.84 26.45
C TRP A 352 2.18 -9.61 26.83
N LYS A 353 3.14 -8.95 27.47
CA LYS A 353 4.42 -9.52 27.90
C LYS A 353 4.67 -9.30 29.38
N ASN A 354 5.27 -10.30 30.04
CA ASN A 354 5.66 -10.23 31.45
C ASN A 354 6.89 -9.34 31.73
#